data_AF-A0A1G7A7Y7-F1
#
_entry.id   AF-A0A1G7A7Y7-F1
#
_cell.length_a   1.000
_cell.length_b   1.000
_cell.length_c   1.000
_cell.angle_alpha   90.00
_cell.angle_beta   90.00
_cell.angle_gamma   90.00
#
_symmetry.space_group_name_H-M   'P 1'
#
loop_
_entity.id
_entity.type
_entity.pdbx_description
1 polymer ?
#
loop_
_entity_poly.entity_id
_entity_poly.type
_entity_poly.pdbx_seq_one_letter_code
_entity_poly.pdbx_strand_id
1 'polypeptide(L)'
;MTNYGFVHLEYGSQHRDHSVQVLTKLRRQLAGESDRVVLAIVDNARSTGGEALRNAEFEDGFVIAGDNSNREFTGWDQGVAAILARSGEPDVWIFSNDTVARNHGWSERRVAGFGGEIKRLGLHPGPWLFGEINDFPRSTMTPLGPLLEWVSTYCFAMNGNLRRQLGALSPGNEFLDSLVYDRFEPEHRLFRDSVDEAYVDFVSAWLIKDESDPSRQRRFKWSHEWHKASALSPENFDDLRMKARCVLSESMLSVRARQLGADIRSPYDARNARAHIRSSLQLVADKLWEKFLLRRLRLERS
;
A
#
# COMPACT_ATOMS: atom_id res chain seq x y z
N MET A 1 12.56 -20.57 -15.23
CA MET A 1 11.39 -19.86 -15.76
C MET A 1 10.54 -19.44 -14.57
N THR A 2 10.53 -18.15 -14.29
CA THR A 2 9.68 -17.52 -13.28
C THR A 2 8.47 -16.91 -14.00
N ASN A 3 7.29 -17.00 -13.39
CA ASN A 3 6.07 -16.38 -13.88
C ASN A 3 5.79 -15.07 -13.12
N TYR A 4 5.73 -13.95 -13.83
CA TYR A 4 5.47 -12.62 -13.28
C TYR A 4 4.07 -12.13 -13.66
N GLY A 5 3.29 -11.72 -12.67
CA GLY A 5 1.98 -11.09 -12.85
C GLY A 5 2.03 -9.62 -12.49
N PHE A 6 1.81 -8.75 -13.47
CA PHE A 6 1.68 -7.31 -13.26
C PHE A 6 0.20 -6.94 -13.22
N VAL A 7 -0.22 -6.27 -12.14
CA VAL A 7 -1.55 -5.67 -12.04
C VAL A 7 -1.39 -4.17 -11.89
N HIS A 8 -1.80 -3.44 -12.92
CA HIS A 8 -1.76 -1.98 -12.94
C HIS A 8 -3.16 -1.41 -12.86
N LEU A 9 -3.39 -0.49 -11.93
CA LEU A 9 -4.64 0.23 -11.81
C LEU A 9 -4.54 1.62 -12.42
N GLU A 10 -5.56 2.02 -13.17
CA GLU A 10 -5.72 3.38 -13.66
C GLU A 10 -7.16 3.87 -13.49
N TYR A 11 -7.36 5.18 -13.54
CA TYR A 11 -8.68 5.81 -13.63
C TYR A 11 -8.77 6.54 -14.96
N GLY A 12 -9.18 5.82 -16.00
CA GLY A 12 -9.16 6.28 -17.37
C GLY A 12 -7.78 6.16 -18.02
N SER A 13 -7.77 6.09 -19.35
CA SER A 13 -6.56 5.80 -20.13
C SER A 13 -5.63 6.98 -20.35
N GLN A 14 -5.87 8.13 -19.70
CA GLN A 14 -5.15 9.40 -19.96
C GLN A 14 -3.64 9.29 -19.69
N HIS A 15 -3.24 8.44 -18.76
CA HIS A 15 -1.85 8.27 -18.34
C HIS A 15 -1.28 6.89 -18.67
N ARG A 16 -2.04 6.04 -19.37
CA ARG A 16 -1.71 4.64 -19.63
C ARG A 16 -0.33 4.48 -20.26
N ASP A 17 -0.02 5.27 -21.29
CA ASP A 17 1.26 5.16 -22.01
C ASP A 17 2.45 5.43 -21.09
N HIS A 18 2.35 6.41 -20.19
CA HIS A 18 3.43 6.73 -19.26
C HIS A 18 3.60 5.62 -18.21
N SER A 19 2.50 5.08 -17.68
CA SER A 19 2.54 3.92 -16.79
C SER A 19 3.17 2.71 -17.47
N VAL A 20 2.72 2.37 -18.68
CA VAL A 20 3.22 1.23 -19.46
C VAL A 20 4.71 1.39 -19.78
N GLN A 21 5.21 2.60 -20.01
CA GLN A 21 6.64 2.85 -20.16
C GLN A 21 7.42 2.49 -18.89
N VAL A 22 6.95 2.89 -17.70
CA VAL A 22 7.59 2.52 -16.42
C VAL A 22 7.56 1.00 -16.21
N LEU A 23 6.41 0.37 -16.45
CA LEU A 23 6.26 -1.07 -16.30
C LEU A 23 7.12 -1.85 -17.30
N THR A 24 7.28 -1.35 -18.52
CA THR A 24 8.19 -1.93 -19.52
C THR A 24 9.64 -1.92 -19.03
N LYS A 25 10.09 -0.80 -18.45
CA LYS A 25 11.45 -0.72 -17.87
C LYS A 25 11.62 -1.74 -16.75
N LEU A 26 10.62 -1.85 -15.87
CA LEU A 26 10.62 -2.85 -14.79
C LEU A 26 10.65 -4.28 -15.35
N ARG A 27 9.79 -4.62 -16.33
CA ARG A 27 9.76 -5.93 -16.99
C ARG A 27 11.13 -6.32 -17.53
N ARG A 28 11.81 -5.41 -18.24
CA ARG A 28 13.17 -5.65 -18.76
C ARG A 28 14.22 -5.88 -17.67
N GLN A 29 14.06 -5.27 -16.49
CA GLN A 29 14.92 -5.51 -15.34
C GLN A 29 14.58 -6.81 -14.60
N LEU A 30 13.36 -7.33 -14.71
CA LEU A 30 12.82 -8.45 -13.94
C LEU A 30 12.85 -9.80 -14.67
N ALA A 31 12.48 -9.81 -15.93
CA ALA A 31 12.23 -11.05 -16.69
C ALA A 31 13.28 -11.24 -17.79
N GLY A 32 13.79 -12.46 -17.93
CA GLY A 32 14.54 -12.89 -19.11
C GLY A 32 13.61 -13.40 -20.22
N GLU A 33 14.18 -13.79 -21.35
CA GLU A 33 13.42 -14.32 -22.51
C GLU A 33 12.63 -15.59 -22.19
N SER A 34 13.14 -16.42 -21.26
CA SER A 34 12.49 -17.66 -20.84
C SER A 34 11.43 -17.47 -19.75
N ASP A 35 11.27 -16.27 -19.21
CA ASP A 35 10.29 -16.00 -18.15
C ASP A 35 8.94 -15.61 -18.74
N ARG A 36 7.85 -16.00 -18.06
CA ARG A 36 6.51 -15.63 -18.47
C ARG A 36 6.11 -14.32 -17.79
N VAL A 37 5.52 -13.40 -18.54
CA VAL A 37 5.06 -12.12 -18.02
C VAL A 37 3.65 -11.83 -18.53
N VAL A 38 2.73 -11.56 -17.62
CA VAL A 38 1.36 -11.13 -17.95
C VAL A 38 1.07 -9.78 -17.29
N LEU A 39 0.40 -8.89 -18.00
CA LEU A 39 -0.03 -7.58 -17.50
C LEU A 39 -1.54 -7.44 -17.61
N ALA A 40 -2.20 -7.25 -16.47
CA ALA A 40 -3.57 -6.79 -16.41
C ALA A 40 -3.59 -5.30 -16.06
N ILE A 41 -4.19 -4.49 -16.92
CA ILE A 41 -4.55 -3.10 -16.62
C ILE A 41 -6.02 -3.08 -16.20
N VAL A 42 -6.31 -2.51 -15.05
CA VAL A 42 -7.66 -2.37 -14.50
C VAL A 42 -8.04 -0.91 -14.55
N ASP A 43 -8.99 -0.58 -15.43
CA ASP A 43 -9.44 0.79 -15.66
C ASP A 43 -10.74 1.05 -14.85
N ASN A 44 -10.58 1.74 -13.72
CA ASN A 44 -11.67 2.10 -12.81
C ASN A 44 -12.63 3.16 -13.38
N ALA A 45 -12.34 3.77 -14.53
CA ALA A 45 -13.28 4.67 -15.21
C ALA A 45 -14.19 3.94 -16.21
N ARG A 46 -13.93 2.67 -16.51
CA ARG A 46 -14.74 1.86 -17.41
C ARG A 46 -15.80 1.07 -16.65
N SER A 47 -16.99 0.96 -17.22
CA SER A 47 -18.10 0.19 -16.66
C SER A 47 -18.17 -1.26 -17.16
N THR A 48 -17.62 -1.55 -18.35
CA THR A 48 -17.72 -2.88 -18.98
C THR A 48 -16.56 -3.14 -19.95
N GLY A 49 -16.30 -4.43 -20.20
CA GLY A 49 -15.49 -4.90 -21.33
C GLY A 49 -14.07 -5.33 -20.95
N GLY A 50 -13.41 -5.94 -21.94
CA GLY A 50 -12.00 -6.25 -21.88
C GLY A 50 -11.39 -6.21 -23.28
N GLU A 51 -10.18 -5.68 -23.38
CA GLU A 51 -9.46 -5.56 -24.66
C GLU A 51 -8.03 -6.09 -24.51
N ALA A 52 -7.47 -6.61 -25.59
CA ALA A 52 -6.05 -6.93 -25.65
C ALA A 52 -5.24 -5.63 -25.59
N LEU A 53 -4.18 -5.62 -24.79
CA LEU A 53 -3.23 -4.52 -24.75
C LEU A 53 -2.24 -4.69 -25.89
N ARG A 54 -2.16 -3.73 -26.81
CA ARG A 54 -1.17 -3.75 -27.88
C ARG A 54 0.17 -3.24 -27.33
N ASN A 55 1.00 -4.15 -26.82
CA ASN A 55 2.34 -3.81 -26.36
C ASN A 55 3.33 -4.98 -26.57
N ALA A 56 4.43 -4.73 -27.26
CA ALA A 56 5.41 -5.78 -27.59
C ALA A 56 6.15 -6.37 -26.38
N GLU A 57 6.19 -5.65 -25.26
CA GLU A 57 6.86 -6.11 -24.02
C GLU A 57 5.89 -6.88 -23.10
N PHE A 58 4.60 -6.81 -23.41
CA PHE A 58 3.50 -7.49 -22.73
C PHE A 58 2.55 -8.09 -23.77
N GLU A 59 3.02 -9.09 -24.51
CA GLU A 59 2.26 -9.74 -25.59
C GLU A 59 0.92 -10.32 -25.10
N ASP A 60 0.93 -10.88 -23.88
CA ASP A 60 -0.26 -11.40 -23.18
C ASP A 60 -0.99 -10.32 -22.36
N GLY A 61 -0.69 -9.04 -22.60
CA GLY A 61 -1.26 -7.92 -21.87
C GLY A 61 -2.73 -7.70 -22.21
N PHE A 62 -3.52 -7.27 -21.22
CA PHE A 62 -4.93 -6.95 -21.43
C PHE A 62 -5.44 -5.88 -20.48
N VAL A 63 -6.57 -5.29 -20.85
CA VAL A 63 -7.29 -4.29 -20.06
C VAL A 63 -8.64 -4.86 -19.66
N ILE A 64 -9.07 -4.64 -18.42
CA ILE A 64 -10.42 -4.94 -17.92
C ILE A 64 -11.03 -3.70 -17.25
N ALA A 65 -12.36 -3.67 -17.17
CA ALA A 65 -13.07 -2.70 -16.35
C ALA A 65 -12.85 -2.99 -14.85
N GLY A 66 -12.71 -1.92 -14.05
CA GLY A 66 -12.70 -1.96 -12.60
C GLY A 66 -14.08 -1.77 -11.97
N ASP A 67 -14.21 -1.92 -10.63
CA ASP A 67 -15.43 -1.50 -9.90
C ASP A 67 -15.28 -0.21 -9.10
N ASN A 68 -14.05 0.24 -8.82
CA ASN A 68 -13.71 1.42 -8.02
C ASN A 68 -14.37 1.50 -6.61
N SER A 69 -15.03 0.44 -6.13
CA SER A 69 -15.80 0.42 -4.87
C SER A 69 -14.92 0.53 -3.62
N ASN A 70 -13.66 0.08 -3.71
CA ASN A 70 -12.59 0.39 -2.77
C ASN A 70 -11.36 0.95 -3.51
N ARG A 71 -11.61 1.84 -4.48
CA ARG A 71 -10.58 2.49 -5.29
C ARG A 71 -9.62 1.46 -5.90
N GLU A 72 -8.36 1.48 -5.49
CA GLU A 72 -7.29 0.66 -6.05
C GLU A 72 -7.32 -0.81 -5.63
N PHE A 73 -7.79 -1.10 -4.42
CA PHE A 73 -7.70 -2.46 -3.86
C PHE A 73 -8.65 -3.44 -4.54
N THR A 74 -9.90 -3.03 -4.78
CA THR A 74 -10.85 -3.87 -5.51
C THR A 74 -10.46 -4.03 -6.97
N GLY A 75 -9.89 -2.99 -7.57
CA GLY A 75 -9.34 -3.10 -8.92
C GLY A 75 -8.16 -4.09 -8.98
N TRP A 76 -7.23 -4.07 -8.03
CA TRP A 76 -6.18 -5.09 -7.98
C TRP A 76 -6.72 -6.49 -7.77
N ASP A 77 -7.72 -6.69 -6.90
CA ASP A 77 -8.36 -8.00 -6.70
C ASP A 77 -8.99 -8.53 -8.00
N GLN A 78 -9.63 -7.65 -8.79
CA GLN A 78 -10.15 -8.02 -10.11
C GLN A 78 -9.05 -8.36 -11.12
N GLY A 79 -7.97 -7.57 -11.14
CA GLY A 79 -6.82 -7.83 -12.02
C GLY A 79 -6.13 -9.15 -11.68
N VAL A 80 -6.01 -9.47 -10.38
CA VAL A 80 -5.53 -10.75 -9.89
C VAL A 80 -6.45 -11.89 -10.36
N ALA A 81 -7.75 -11.78 -10.15
CA ALA A 81 -8.71 -12.79 -10.59
C ALA A 81 -8.63 -13.03 -12.12
N ALA A 82 -8.50 -11.96 -12.91
CA ALA A 82 -8.37 -12.05 -14.36
C ALA A 82 -7.05 -12.72 -14.80
N ILE A 83 -5.93 -12.43 -14.13
CA ILE A 83 -4.65 -13.12 -14.39
C ILE A 83 -4.76 -14.59 -14.05
N LEU A 84 -5.31 -14.93 -12.88
CA LEU A 84 -5.48 -16.32 -12.47
C LEU A 84 -6.29 -17.12 -13.48
N ALA A 85 -7.40 -16.55 -13.96
CA ALA A 85 -8.29 -17.22 -14.92
C ALA A 85 -7.64 -17.46 -16.28
N ARG A 86 -6.70 -16.61 -16.71
CA ARG A 86 -6.07 -16.67 -18.05
C ARG A 86 -4.73 -17.39 -18.04
N SER A 87 -3.93 -17.17 -17.00
CA SER A 87 -2.51 -17.50 -16.99
C SER A 87 -2.08 -18.36 -15.81
N GLY A 88 -2.98 -18.64 -14.86
CA GLY A 88 -2.64 -19.32 -13.61
C GLY A 88 -1.99 -18.39 -12.59
N GLU A 89 -1.36 -18.97 -11.56
CA GLU A 89 -0.74 -18.24 -10.45
C GLU A 89 0.71 -17.83 -10.78
N PRO A 90 1.02 -16.52 -10.85
CA PRO A 90 2.37 -15.99 -10.80
C PRO A 90 3.18 -16.42 -9.57
N ASP A 91 4.48 -16.60 -9.78
CA ASP A 91 5.46 -16.76 -8.70
C ASP A 91 5.73 -15.42 -8.00
N VAL A 92 5.67 -14.33 -8.78
CA VAL A 92 5.89 -12.97 -8.31
C VAL A 92 4.79 -12.06 -8.86
N TRP A 93 4.16 -11.32 -7.96
CA TRP A 93 3.14 -10.34 -8.25
C TRP A 93 3.71 -8.94 -8.11
N ILE A 94 3.44 -8.07 -9.09
CA ILE A 94 3.79 -6.65 -9.07
C ILE A 94 2.50 -5.85 -9.22
N PHE A 95 2.25 -5.00 -8.24
CA PHE A 95 1.09 -4.12 -8.18
C PHE A 95 1.52 -2.68 -8.38
N SER A 96 0.71 -1.89 -9.07
CA SER A 96 0.94 -0.46 -9.24
C SER A 96 -0.37 0.27 -9.53
N ASN A 97 -0.36 1.59 -9.38
CA ASN A 97 -1.44 2.48 -9.81
C ASN A 97 -0.93 3.63 -10.69
N ASP A 98 -1.82 4.45 -11.22
CA ASP A 98 -1.52 5.59 -12.10
C ASP A 98 -0.55 6.62 -11.49
N THR A 99 -0.44 6.68 -10.16
CA THR A 99 0.48 7.60 -9.50
C THR A 99 1.95 7.23 -9.75
N VAL A 100 2.24 5.97 -10.11
CA VAL A 100 3.58 5.49 -10.47
C VAL A 100 4.23 6.33 -11.56
N ALA A 101 3.43 6.85 -12.50
CA ALA A 101 3.90 7.65 -13.63
C ALA A 101 3.78 9.16 -13.40
N ARG A 102 3.00 9.58 -12.40
CA ARG A 102 2.63 10.99 -12.20
C ARG A 102 3.48 11.68 -11.14
N ASN A 103 3.65 11.00 -10.00
CA ASN A 103 4.17 11.61 -8.78
C ASN A 103 5.55 11.05 -8.39
N HIS A 104 5.96 9.94 -9.00
CA HIS A 104 7.19 9.24 -8.64
C HIS A 104 8.16 9.20 -9.82
N GLY A 105 9.36 9.76 -9.63
CA GLY A 105 10.42 9.66 -10.62
C GLY A 105 11.01 8.24 -10.68
N TRP A 106 10.88 7.59 -11.84
CA TRP A 106 11.49 6.27 -12.14
C TRP A 106 12.70 6.41 -13.05
N SER A 107 13.80 6.88 -12.47
CA SER A 107 15.11 6.87 -13.15
C SER A 107 15.57 5.44 -13.41
N GLU A 108 16.43 5.24 -14.42
CA GLU A 108 17.00 3.93 -14.75
C GLU A 108 17.64 3.26 -13.53
N ARG A 109 18.33 4.04 -12.69
CA ARG A 109 18.91 3.54 -11.43
C ARG A 109 17.85 3.04 -10.44
N ARG A 110 16.72 3.74 -10.31
CA ARG A 110 15.61 3.31 -9.43
C ARG A 110 14.99 2.02 -9.96
N VAL A 111 14.70 1.96 -11.26
CA VAL A 111 14.16 0.75 -11.91
C VAL A 111 15.10 -0.44 -11.70
N ALA A 112 16.41 -0.26 -11.97
CA ALA A 112 17.40 -1.32 -11.81
C ALA A 112 17.51 -1.79 -10.35
N GLY A 113 17.52 -0.86 -9.38
CA GLY A 113 17.56 -1.21 -7.96
C GLY A 113 16.30 -1.96 -7.50
N PHE A 114 15.12 -1.46 -7.88
CA PHE A 114 13.83 -2.07 -7.54
C PHE A 114 13.69 -3.47 -8.17
N GLY A 115 13.99 -3.60 -9.47
CA GLY A 115 13.91 -4.86 -10.20
C GLY A 115 14.96 -5.89 -9.74
N GLY A 116 16.19 -5.45 -9.47
CA GLY A 116 17.24 -6.32 -8.95
C GLY A 116 16.91 -6.91 -7.58
N GLU A 117 16.25 -6.13 -6.72
CA GLU A 117 15.83 -6.56 -5.39
C GLU A 117 14.66 -7.57 -5.47
N ILE A 118 13.67 -7.33 -6.33
CA ILE A 118 12.61 -8.32 -6.58
C ILE A 118 13.18 -9.64 -7.11
N LYS A 119 14.15 -9.60 -8.04
CA LYS A 119 14.83 -10.81 -8.53
C LYS A 119 15.49 -11.58 -7.38
N ARG A 120 16.17 -10.86 -6.49
CA ARG A 120 16.81 -11.45 -5.30
C ARG A 120 15.78 -12.08 -4.36
N LEU A 121 14.68 -11.38 -4.09
CA LEU A 121 13.58 -11.87 -3.26
C LEU A 121 12.80 -13.01 -3.92
N GLY A 122 12.79 -13.10 -5.26
CA GLY A 122 12.21 -14.23 -6.00
C GLY A 122 12.82 -15.59 -5.63
N LEU A 123 14.04 -15.60 -5.07
CA LEU A 123 14.71 -16.80 -4.54
C LEU A 123 14.36 -17.09 -3.08
N HIS A 124 13.67 -16.17 -2.39
CA HIS A 124 13.31 -16.31 -0.98
C HIS A 124 12.10 -17.25 -0.83
N PRO A 125 12.22 -18.36 -0.07
CA PRO A 125 11.16 -19.37 0.02
C PRO A 125 9.97 -18.93 0.90
N GLY A 126 10.22 -18.05 1.87
CA GLY A 126 9.18 -17.51 2.76
C GLY A 126 8.35 -16.40 2.11
N PRO A 127 7.16 -16.09 2.65
CA PRO A 127 6.35 -14.96 2.19
C PRO A 127 7.14 -13.65 2.31
N TRP A 128 6.98 -12.76 1.34
CA TRP A 128 7.60 -11.43 1.38
C TRP A 128 6.73 -10.39 0.69
N LEU A 129 6.86 -9.15 1.15
CA LEU A 129 6.22 -7.96 0.60
C LEU A 129 7.30 -6.88 0.43
N PHE A 130 7.36 -6.30 -0.76
CA PHE A 130 8.42 -5.37 -1.14
C PHE A 130 7.85 -4.09 -1.72
N GLY A 131 8.30 -2.95 -1.22
CA GLY A 131 7.94 -1.64 -1.77
C GLY A 131 8.47 -0.51 -0.90
N GLU A 132 8.20 0.74 -1.28
CA GLU A 132 8.61 1.88 -0.45
C GLU A 132 7.91 1.84 0.90
N ILE A 133 8.66 1.94 2.00
CA ILE A 133 8.09 1.81 3.35
C ILE A 133 7.84 3.21 3.91
N ASN A 134 6.64 3.42 4.45
CA ASN A 134 6.31 4.57 5.27
C ASN A 134 6.34 4.14 6.75
N ASP A 135 7.09 4.91 7.53
CA ASP A 135 7.26 4.66 8.96
C ASP A 135 6.29 5.55 9.74
N PHE A 136 5.66 4.98 10.78
CA PHE A 136 5.02 5.84 11.76
C PHE A 136 6.03 6.34 12.79
N PRO A 137 5.97 7.63 13.20
CA PRO A 137 6.77 8.12 14.30
C PRO A 137 6.41 7.47 15.66
N ARG A 138 5.25 6.79 15.74
CA ARG A 138 4.76 6.05 16.92
C ARG A 138 3.99 4.82 16.47
N SER A 139 4.12 3.69 17.16
CA SER A 139 3.26 2.52 16.88
C SER A 139 1.78 2.91 17.04
N THR A 140 0.97 2.69 16.01
CA THR A 140 -0.49 2.86 16.04
C THR A 140 -1.18 1.50 15.98
N MET A 141 -2.48 1.47 16.28
CA MET A 141 -3.28 0.25 16.16
C MET A 141 -4.22 0.39 14.95
N THR A 142 -4.12 -0.52 14.00
CA THR A 142 -5.21 -0.69 13.00
C THR A 142 -6.29 -1.58 13.60
N PRO A 143 -7.50 -1.57 13.03
CA PRO A 143 -8.54 -2.55 13.35
C PRO A 143 -8.10 -4.02 13.22
N LEU A 144 -7.02 -4.32 12.48
CA LEU A 144 -6.48 -5.68 12.32
C LEU A 144 -5.25 -5.96 13.17
N GLY A 145 -4.70 -4.98 13.90
CA GLY A 145 -3.52 -5.17 14.73
C GLY A 145 -2.50 -4.03 14.66
N PRO A 146 -1.36 -4.18 15.36
CA PRO A 146 -0.38 -3.13 15.52
C PRO A 146 0.32 -2.79 14.21
N LEU A 147 0.48 -1.50 13.98
CA LEU A 147 1.08 -0.93 12.79
C LEU A 147 2.36 -0.18 13.17
N LEU A 148 3.47 -0.66 12.63
CA LEU A 148 4.80 -0.08 12.82
C LEU A 148 5.23 0.68 11.55
N GLU A 149 5.01 0.03 10.42
CA GLU A 149 5.41 0.48 9.09
C GLU A 149 4.45 -0.14 8.08
N TRP A 150 4.27 0.53 6.94
CA TRP A 150 3.48 0.02 5.83
C TRP A 150 4.14 0.24 4.48
N VAL A 151 3.83 -0.62 3.52
CA VAL A 151 4.31 -0.50 2.15
C VAL A 151 3.40 0.42 1.35
N SER A 152 4.00 1.43 0.73
CA SER A 152 3.35 2.37 -0.19
C SER A 152 2.76 1.63 -1.37
N THR A 153 1.50 1.88 -1.67
CA THR A 153 0.76 1.08 -2.65
C THR A 153 0.84 1.59 -4.09
N TYR A 154 1.58 2.67 -4.36
CA TYR A 154 1.80 3.17 -5.73
C TYR A 154 2.56 2.17 -6.61
N CYS A 155 3.49 1.41 -6.03
CA CYS A 155 4.17 0.30 -6.67
C CYS A 155 4.82 -0.62 -5.63
N PHE A 156 4.38 -1.87 -5.59
CA PHE A 156 4.89 -2.89 -4.66
C PHE A 156 4.86 -4.28 -5.30
N ALA A 157 5.54 -5.23 -4.68
CA ALA A 157 5.60 -6.61 -5.13
C ALA A 157 5.46 -7.59 -3.97
N MET A 158 5.00 -8.80 -4.25
CA MET A 158 5.01 -9.93 -3.31
C MET A 158 5.20 -11.24 -4.05
N ASN A 159 5.64 -12.30 -3.37
CA ASN A 159 5.61 -13.63 -3.98
C ASN A 159 4.20 -14.26 -3.96
N GLY A 160 4.02 -15.27 -4.80
CA GLY A 160 2.81 -16.07 -4.86
C GLY A 160 2.49 -16.77 -3.53
N ASN A 161 3.49 -17.04 -2.68
CA ASN A 161 3.25 -17.60 -1.35
C ASN A 161 2.44 -16.63 -0.48
N LEU A 162 2.91 -15.38 -0.32
CA LEU A 162 2.18 -14.38 0.43
C LEU A 162 0.83 -14.08 -0.20
N ARG A 163 0.77 -13.91 -1.52
CA ARG A 163 -0.47 -13.59 -2.25
C ARG A 163 -1.55 -14.65 -2.00
N ARG A 164 -1.21 -15.94 -2.09
CA ARG A 164 -2.15 -17.03 -1.84
C ARG A 164 -2.66 -17.03 -0.39
N GLN A 165 -1.79 -16.78 0.58
CA GLN A 165 -2.17 -16.74 1.99
C GLN A 165 -3.03 -15.51 2.33
N LEU A 166 -2.75 -14.35 1.70
CA LEU A 166 -3.58 -13.14 1.86
C LEU A 166 -4.98 -13.34 1.27
N GLY A 167 -5.10 -14.03 0.14
CA GLY A 167 -6.36 -14.09 -0.61
C GLY A 167 -6.62 -12.76 -1.32
N ALA A 168 -7.64 -12.02 -0.88
CA ALA A 168 -7.94 -10.68 -1.37
C ALA A 168 -7.03 -9.63 -0.70
N LEU A 169 -6.56 -8.68 -1.50
CA LEU A 169 -5.79 -7.51 -1.07
C LEU A 169 -6.69 -6.54 -0.32
N SER A 170 -7.90 -6.32 -0.82
CA SER A 170 -8.92 -5.54 -0.12
C SER A 170 -9.32 -6.24 1.19
N PRO A 171 -9.47 -5.50 2.30
CA PRO A 171 -10.04 -6.05 3.53
C PRO A 171 -11.57 -6.26 3.43
N GLY A 172 -12.20 -5.83 2.33
CA GLY A 172 -13.64 -5.99 2.08
C GLY A 172 -14.44 -4.71 2.35
N ASN A 173 -15.42 -4.42 1.49
CA ASN A 173 -16.22 -3.19 1.59
C ASN A 173 -17.05 -3.13 2.88
N GLU A 174 -17.67 -4.25 3.27
CA GLU A 174 -18.46 -4.35 4.51
C GLU A 174 -17.63 -4.00 5.74
N PHE A 175 -16.41 -4.55 5.83
CA PHE A 175 -15.50 -4.23 6.92
C PHE A 175 -15.10 -2.76 6.90
N LEU A 176 -14.76 -2.20 5.73
CA LEU A 176 -14.43 -0.77 5.64
C LEU A 176 -15.61 0.15 5.98
N ASP A 177 -16.83 -0.21 5.59
CA ASP A 177 -18.05 0.53 5.94
C ASP A 177 -18.33 0.51 7.46
N SER A 178 -17.86 -0.52 8.16
CA SER A 178 -17.89 -0.57 9.62
C SER A 178 -16.86 0.33 10.32
N LEU A 179 -15.94 0.96 9.58
CA LEU A 179 -14.84 1.77 10.13
C LEU A 179 -14.93 3.25 9.77
N VAL A 180 -15.65 3.60 8.70
CA VAL A 180 -15.88 4.99 8.28
C VAL A 180 -17.36 5.32 8.27
N TYR A 181 -17.72 6.56 8.58
CA TYR A 181 -19.10 7.02 8.44
C TYR A 181 -19.50 7.07 6.96
N ASP A 182 -20.77 6.81 6.68
CA ASP A 182 -21.34 6.74 5.33
C ASP A 182 -21.82 8.10 4.81
N ARG A 183 -22.06 9.05 5.71
CA ARG A 183 -22.50 10.41 5.42
C ARG A 183 -21.81 11.42 6.33
N PHE A 184 -21.74 12.67 5.88
CA PHE A 184 -21.24 13.78 6.68
C PHE A 184 -22.20 14.08 7.83
N GLU A 185 -21.66 14.13 9.05
CA GLU A 185 -22.38 14.62 10.23
C GLU A 185 -21.45 15.61 10.96
N PRO A 186 -21.88 16.85 11.24
CA PRO A 186 -20.99 17.90 11.79
C PRO A 186 -20.29 17.53 13.09
N GLU A 187 -20.92 16.67 13.90
CA GLU A 187 -20.39 16.22 15.19
C GLU A 187 -19.49 14.98 15.07
N HIS A 188 -19.51 14.31 13.92
CA HIS A 188 -18.75 13.09 13.68
C HIS A 188 -17.54 13.32 12.77
N ARG A 189 -16.48 12.57 13.02
CA ARG A 189 -15.26 12.54 12.20
C ARG A 189 -15.47 11.63 10.97
N LEU A 190 -14.46 11.47 10.12
CA LEU A 190 -14.49 10.48 9.02
C LEU A 190 -14.59 9.03 9.52
N PHE A 191 -13.96 8.74 10.67
CA PHE A 191 -13.84 7.40 11.22
C PHE A 191 -14.85 7.18 12.35
N ARG A 192 -15.36 5.95 12.45
CA ARG A 192 -16.19 5.49 13.56
C ARG A 192 -15.36 5.22 14.80
N ASP A 193 -16.03 5.15 15.95
CA ASP A 193 -15.40 5.02 17.28
C ASP A 193 -14.66 3.69 17.49
N SER A 194 -14.89 2.71 16.61
CA SER A 194 -14.17 1.43 16.61
C SER A 194 -12.74 1.52 16.07
N VAL A 195 -12.35 2.66 15.49
CA VAL A 195 -10.98 2.90 15.02
C VAL A 195 -10.18 3.58 16.12
N ASP A 196 -8.98 3.07 16.40
CA ASP A 196 -8.07 3.62 17.40
C ASP A 196 -7.86 5.13 17.24
N GLU A 197 -8.00 5.89 18.33
CA GLU A 197 -7.95 7.35 18.29
C GLU A 197 -6.60 7.88 17.81
N ALA A 198 -5.49 7.20 18.11
CA ALA A 198 -4.17 7.62 17.65
C ALA A 198 -3.99 7.38 16.15
N TYR A 199 -4.56 6.29 15.62
CA TYR A 199 -4.64 6.07 14.18
C TYR A 199 -5.52 7.12 13.49
N VAL A 200 -6.69 7.43 14.06
CA VAL A 200 -7.58 8.48 13.55
C VAL A 200 -6.87 9.83 13.52
N ASP A 201 -6.22 10.23 14.61
CA ASP A 201 -5.52 11.51 14.67
C ASP A 201 -4.40 11.60 13.63
N PHE A 202 -3.65 10.50 13.46
CA PHE A 202 -2.63 10.41 12.43
C PHE A 202 -3.23 10.54 11.03
N VAL A 203 -4.20 9.71 10.63
CA VAL A 203 -4.70 9.76 9.24
C VAL A 203 -5.44 11.07 8.97
N SER A 204 -6.20 11.58 9.93
CA SER A 204 -6.89 12.86 9.80
C SER A 204 -5.92 14.03 9.67
N ALA A 205 -4.79 14.03 10.38
CA ALA A 205 -3.78 15.06 10.20
C ALA A 205 -3.30 15.12 8.73
N TRP A 206 -3.27 13.97 8.03
CA TRP A 206 -2.73 13.83 6.67
C TRP A 206 -3.72 14.24 5.61
N LEU A 207 -4.97 13.81 5.79
CA LEU A 207 -6.03 13.96 4.81
C LEU A 207 -6.78 15.29 4.95
N ILE A 208 -6.90 15.81 6.17
CA ILE A 208 -7.76 16.95 6.48
C ILE A 208 -6.90 18.17 6.79
N LYS A 209 -7.16 19.26 6.08
CA LYS A 209 -6.58 20.56 6.43
C LYS A 209 -7.39 21.17 7.57
N ASP A 210 -6.79 21.19 8.77
CA ASP A 210 -7.40 21.71 9.98
C ASP A 210 -6.73 23.04 10.38
N GLU A 211 -7.38 24.15 10.03
CA GLU A 211 -6.86 25.49 10.34
C GLU A 211 -6.97 25.84 11.84
N SER A 212 -7.76 25.08 12.61
CA SER A 212 -7.93 25.29 14.05
C SER A 212 -6.78 24.70 14.89
N ASP A 213 -6.08 23.69 14.36
CA ASP A 213 -4.86 23.14 14.96
C ASP A 213 -3.68 23.13 13.96
N PRO A 214 -3.00 24.28 13.75
CA PRO A 214 -1.81 24.36 12.91
C PRO A 214 -0.63 23.51 13.41
N SER A 215 -0.69 23.02 14.65
CA SER A 215 0.37 22.19 15.25
C SER A 215 0.21 20.71 14.93
N ARG A 216 -0.99 20.30 14.46
CA ARG A 216 -1.36 18.91 14.23
C ARG A 216 -0.36 18.12 13.40
N GLN A 217 0.04 18.66 12.25
CA GLN A 217 1.03 18.01 11.37
C GLN A 217 2.43 18.01 11.99
N ARG A 218 2.78 19.06 12.72
CA ARG A 218 4.08 19.15 13.41
C ARG A 218 4.23 18.05 14.47
N ARG A 219 3.13 17.61 15.12
CA ARG A 219 3.12 16.50 16.07
C ARG A 219 3.61 15.19 15.45
N PHE A 220 3.35 14.98 14.16
CA PHE A 220 3.77 13.80 13.41
C PHE A 220 5.05 14.02 12.59
N LYS A 221 5.69 15.19 12.72
CA LYS A 221 6.93 15.56 12.03
C LYS A 221 6.86 15.42 10.51
N TRP A 222 5.68 15.57 9.93
CA TRP A 222 5.59 15.53 8.47
C TRP A 222 6.19 16.80 7.88
N SER A 223 7.02 16.58 6.87
CA SER A 223 7.58 17.64 6.04
C SER A 223 6.68 17.99 4.86
N HIS A 224 5.59 17.23 4.63
CA HIS A 224 4.74 17.33 3.46
C HIS A 224 3.27 17.12 3.83
N GLU A 225 2.39 17.96 3.32
CA GLU A 225 0.94 17.74 3.33
C GLU A 225 0.53 16.84 2.15
N TRP A 226 -0.58 16.10 2.28
CA TRP A 226 -1.17 15.50 1.08
C TRP A 226 -1.51 16.63 0.11
N HIS A 227 -1.07 16.53 -1.14
CA HIS A 227 -1.22 17.55 -2.21
C HIS A 227 -2.68 17.97 -2.54
N LYS A 228 -3.67 17.39 -1.85
CA LYS A 228 -5.13 17.59 -1.97
C LYS A 228 -5.80 17.47 -0.59
N ALA A 229 -5.08 17.83 0.47
CA ALA A 229 -5.70 18.01 1.78
C ALA A 229 -6.71 19.15 1.68
N SER A 230 -7.91 18.93 2.21
CA SER A 230 -8.99 19.91 2.25
C SER A 230 -9.63 19.92 3.62
N ALA A 231 -10.24 21.05 4.00
CA ALA A 231 -11.05 21.10 5.22
C ALA A 231 -12.23 20.14 5.06
N LEU A 232 -12.58 19.41 6.11
CA LEU A 232 -13.71 18.48 6.06
C LEU A 232 -15.01 19.27 5.90
N SER A 233 -15.78 18.98 4.84
CA SER A 233 -17.05 19.63 4.56
C SER A 233 -18.05 18.65 3.93
N PRO A 234 -19.36 18.95 3.92
CA PRO A 234 -20.35 18.12 3.23
C PRO A 234 -19.98 17.85 1.76
N GLU A 235 -19.40 18.84 1.07
CA GLU A 235 -19.13 18.79 -0.36
C GLU A 235 -17.95 17.86 -0.72
N ASN A 236 -17.00 17.66 0.19
CA ASN A 236 -15.83 16.83 -0.05
C ASN A 236 -15.76 15.58 0.82
N PHE A 237 -16.78 15.34 1.65
CA PHE A 237 -16.85 14.22 2.57
C PHE A 237 -16.61 12.89 1.86
N ASP A 238 -17.30 12.64 0.75
CA ASP A 238 -17.17 11.36 0.04
C ASP A 238 -15.74 11.13 -0.51
N ASP A 239 -15.08 12.16 -1.03
CA ASP A 239 -13.69 12.03 -1.50
C ASP A 239 -12.74 11.74 -0.34
N LEU A 240 -12.89 12.44 0.78
CA LEU A 240 -12.10 12.22 1.99
C LEU A 240 -12.38 10.85 2.64
N ARG A 241 -13.64 10.42 2.66
CA ARG A 241 -14.06 9.08 3.10
C ARG A 241 -13.38 8.01 2.26
N MET A 242 -13.41 8.15 0.93
CA MET A 242 -12.76 7.18 0.05
C MET A 242 -11.23 7.18 0.22
N LYS A 243 -10.60 8.35 0.42
CA LYS A 243 -9.17 8.41 0.77
C LYS A 243 -8.87 7.71 2.09
N ALA A 244 -9.70 7.90 3.11
CA ALA A 244 -9.57 7.21 4.40
C ALA A 244 -9.66 5.69 4.24
N ARG A 245 -10.58 5.18 3.41
CA ARG A 245 -10.67 3.75 3.06
C ARG A 245 -9.41 3.24 2.36
N CYS A 246 -8.82 4.01 1.45
CA CYS A 246 -7.54 3.65 0.81
C CYS A 246 -6.43 3.50 1.86
N VAL A 247 -6.26 4.49 2.74
CA VAL A 247 -5.20 4.47 3.77
C VAL A 247 -5.41 3.33 4.76
N LEU A 248 -6.66 3.03 5.14
CA LEU A 248 -6.99 1.84 5.93
C LEU A 248 -6.59 0.56 5.19
N SER A 249 -6.93 0.42 3.90
CA SER A 249 -6.60 -0.77 3.11
C SER A 249 -5.08 -0.95 2.96
N GLU A 250 -4.36 0.14 2.71
CA GLU A 250 -2.89 0.19 2.58
C GLU A 250 -2.17 -0.23 3.87
N SER A 251 -2.57 0.34 5.00
CA SER A 251 -2.01 -0.04 6.29
C SER A 251 -2.34 -1.49 6.66
N MET A 252 -3.59 -1.91 6.44
CA MET A 252 -4.05 -3.27 6.73
C MET A 252 -3.39 -4.34 5.88
N LEU A 253 -3.06 -4.04 4.62
CA LEU A 253 -2.30 -4.96 3.76
C LEU A 253 -0.97 -5.35 4.42
N SER A 254 -0.25 -4.35 4.96
CA SER A 254 1.03 -4.57 5.62
C SER A 254 0.90 -5.31 6.96
N VAL A 255 -0.16 -5.00 7.73
CA VAL A 255 -0.48 -5.72 8.98
C VAL A 255 -0.79 -7.19 8.70
N ARG A 256 -1.67 -7.47 7.73
CA ARG A 256 -2.04 -8.84 7.33
C ARG A 256 -0.83 -9.60 6.80
N ALA A 257 0.01 -8.97 5.98
CA ALA A 257 1.24 -9.59 5.50
C ALA A 257 2.18 -9.98 6.65
N ARG A 258 2.38 -9.08 7.62
CA ARG A 258 3.20 -9.34 8.81
C ARG A 258 2.64 -10.47 9.68
N GLN A 259 1.31 -10.54 9.84
CA GLN A 259 0.65 -11.63 10.56
C GLN A 259 0.87 -12.99 9.91
N LEU A 260 1.03 -13.02 8.59
CA LEU A 260 1.39 -14.21 7.82
C LEU A 260 2.90 -14.49 7.80
N GLY A 261 3.69 -13.76 8.59
CA GLY A 261 5.13 -13.93 8.69
C GLY A 261 5.91 -13.40 7.48
N ALA A 262 5.33 -12.47 6.71
CA ALA A 262 6.03 -11.89 5.57
C ALA A 262 7.27 -11.09 6.00
N ASP A 263 8.37 -11.30 5.26
CA ASP A 263 9.52 -10.40 5.28
C ASP A 263 9.17 -9.13 4.49
N ILE A 264 9.03 -8.00 5.20
CA ILE A 264 8.69 -6.71 4.60
C ILE A 264 9.98 -5.95 4.32
N ARG A 265 10.18 -5.55 3.05
CA ARG A 265 11.44 -5.00 2.55
C ARG A 265 11.23 -3.71 1.78
N SER A 266 12.19 -2.79 1.88
CA SER A 266 12.24 -1.55 1.11
C SER A 266 13.34 -1.57 0.05
N PRO A 267 13.13 -0.95 -1.13
CA PRO A 267 14.23 -0.68 -2.07
C PRO A 267 15.36 0.18 -1.46
N TYR A 268 15.11 0.80 -0.31
CA TYR A 268 16.05 1.68 0.40
C TYR A 268 16.72 1.02 1.62
N ASP A 269 16.49 -0.27 1.86
CA ASP A 269 16.96 -0.98 3.07
C ASP A 269 18.49 -0.98 3.25
N ALA A 270 19.30 -0.90 2.19
CA ALA A 270 20.75 -0.77 2.36
C ALA A 270 21.16 0.54 3.06
N ARG A 271 20.35 1.61 2.95
CA ARG A 271 20.52 2.86 3.70
C ARG A 271 19.76 2.82 5.03
N ASN A 272 18.61 2.14 5.06
CA ASN A 272 17.78 2.05 6.25
C ASN A 272 18.25 1.01 7.26
N ALA A 273 19.04 -0.01 6.92
CA ALA A 273 19.49 -1.03 7.89
C ALA A 273 20.20 -0.40 9.12
N ARG A 274 20.99 0.66 8.93
CA ARG A 274 21.59 1.41 10.04
C ARG A 274 20.57 2.22 10.84
N ALA A 275 19.58 2.81 10.17
CA ALA A 275 18.51 3.57 10.82
C ALA A 275 17.52 2.65 11.55
N HIS A 276 17.23 1.48 10.97
CA HIS A 276 16.32 0.45 11.46
C HIS A 276 16.93 -0.32 12.63
N ILE A 277 18.23 -0.60 12.60
CA ILE A 277 18.96 -1.10 13.79
C ILE A 277 18.88 -0.05 14.91
N ARG A 278 19.09 1.23 14.60
CA ARG A 278 19.02 2.31 15.58
C ARG A 278 17.60 2.49 16.15
N SER A 279 16.56 2.42 15.33
CA SER A 279 15.15 2.52 15.77
C SER A 279 14.70 1.28 16.54
N SER A 280 15.11 0.09 16.13
CA SER A 280 14.79 -1.16 16.84
C SER A 280 15.46 -1.19 18.22
N LEU A 281 16.70 -0.73 18.33
CA LEU A 281 17.39 -0.57 19.61
C LEU A 281 16.71 0.47 20.50
N GLN A 282 16.23 1.58 19.92
CA GLN A 282 15.46 2.60 20.62
C GLN A 282 14.14 2.01 21.15
N LEU A 283 13.41 1.25 20.34
CA LEU A 283 12.12 0.66 20.69
C LEU A 283 12.25 -0.41 21.78
N VAL A 284 13.33 -1.19 21.76
CA VAL A 284 13.69 -2.11 22.85
C VAL A 284 14.04 -1.35 24.13
N ALA A 285 14.82 -0.27 24.03
CA ALA A 285 15.15 0.58 25.17
C ALA A 285 13.90 1.22 25.79
N ASP A 286 12.98 1.73 24.97
CA ASP A 286 11.73 2.36 25.41
C ASP A 286 10.82 1.35 26.12
N LYS A 287 10.68 0.11 25.59
CA LYS A 287 9.91 -0.95 26.27
C LYS A 287 10.56 -1.44 27.57
N LEU A 288 11.89 -1.47 27.64
CA LEU A 288 12.60 -1.79 28.88
C LEU A 288 12.41 -0.68 29.93
N TRP A 289 12.43 0.58 29.50
CA TRP A 289 12.18 1.72 30.35
C TRP A 289 10.74 1.76 30.87
N GLU A 290 9.77 1.48 30.02
CA GLU A 290 8.35 1.36 30.39
C GLU A 290 8.14 0.25 31.44
N LYS A 291 8.73 -0.93 31.23
CA LYS A 291 8.72 -2.02 32.23
C LYS A 291 9.38 -1.62 33.54
N PHE A 292 10.49 -0.88 33.49
CA PHE A 292 11.17 -0.38 34.69
C PHE A 292 10.28 0.59 35.48
N LEU A 293 9.67 1.58 34.82
CA LEU A 293 8.76 2.54 35.44
C LEU A 293 7.53 1.85 36.07
N LEU A 294 6.91 0.90 35.36
CA LEU A 294 5.79 0.13 35.88
C LEU A 294 6.17 -0.68 37.12
N ARG A 295 7.41 -1.19 37.20
CA ARG A 295 7.91 -1.94 38.37
C ARG A 295 8.14 -1.02 39.57
N ARG A 296 8.70 0.18 39.34
CA ARG A 296 8.91 1.20 40.37
C ARG A 296 7.59 1.71 40.96
N LEU A 297 6.62 2.02 40.10
CA LEU A 297 5.29 2.47 40.54
C LEU A 297 4.54 1.42 41.38
N ARG A 298 4.80 0.11 41.15
CA ARG A 298 4.24 -0.96 42.00
C ARG A 298 4.91 -1.03 43.37
N LEU A 299 6.20 -0.75 43.46
CA LEU A 299 6.95 -0.76 44.72
C LEU A 299 6.64 0.48 45.59
N GLU A 300 6.31 1.62 44.98
CA GLU A 300 5.92 2.83 45.72
C GLU A 300 4.46 2.78 46.22
N ARG A 301 3.67 1.79 45.79
CA ARG A 301 2.27 1.56 46.21
C ARG A 301 2.11 0.40 47.20
N SER A 302 3.19 -0.31 47.52
CA SER A 302 3.25 -1.41 48.49
C SER A 302 3.97 -0.96 49.75
#